data_AF-A0A445FXQ8-F1
#
_entry.id   AF-A0A445FXQ8-F1
#
_cell.length_a   1.000
_cell.length_b   1.000
_cell.length_c   1.000
_cell.angle_alpha   90.00
_cell.angle_beta   90.00
_cell.angle_gamma   90.00
#
_symmetry.space_group_name_H-M   'P 1'
#
loop_
_entity.id
_entity.type
_entity.pdbx_description
1 polymer ?
#
loop_
_entity_poly.entity_id
_entity_poly.type
_entity_poly.pdbx_seq_one_letter_code
_entity_poly.pdbx_strand_id
1 'polypeptide(L)'
;MGVGGNFWDLLKPYARKEGFDFLRNKRVAVDLSFWIVQHENAIKATHVRNPHLRLTFFRTINLFSKFGALPVFIVDGTPSPLKSRARIARYFRSSGIELASLPVPEEGVSAERNHMFSSHVQKCVELVELLGMPVLKAKGEAESLCAQLNSEGHVDACITADSDAFLFGANCIIKCFCPNFKEPFECYNMSDIEAGLGLKRKHLIAISLLVGNDHDIKGVRGIGLDTALRFVKAFSEEDILNRLHEIGKGNTSQIPICIKFEDDMDMDGNSLNRKQSHCSLCGHPGSKKDHMKFPCEFCVTKADEGCQRKPEDFKCDCFSCDMNRKHKEKKRLKNWHTKICHKIAEEPNFPKNEIIDMYLCNDNASDGPHIVWGKPNIEMLIDFLNFHQHWEPAYVRRMMFPMMSTIFLRDMTTTTEETMLFGQYQFDSIERVKMRYGYQFFVVKWKHAGVNISCKVPLKESSVQQDAIIELDETVDLLDDCDVPEIHEDSGCRFLLTDENMDLVGAAFPAEVKRFWQEQELKRRKNSTSRSQENEKSPSPNSRSIQLNITEFYPSTKVKHRQSKQGGGESSKIADSQGNEGSKMKRKMSSPDKIPKSVRRRLLFD
;
A
#
# COMPACT_ATOMS: atom_id res chain seq x y z
N MET A 1 -2.55 9.55 -5.74
CA MET A 1 -3.27 10.52 -4.89
C MET A 1 -2.28 11.12 -3.91
N GLY A 2 -2.46 12.39 -3.58
CA GLY A 2 -1.57 13.15 -2.71
C GLY A 2 -0.32 13.68 -3.41
N VAL A 3 0.84 13.53 -2.76
CA VAL A 3 2.13 14.09 -3.17
C VAL A 3 2.57 13.61 -4.57
N GLY A 4 2.91 14.57 -5.43
CA GLY A 4 3.35 14.32 -6.80
C GLY A 4 4.74 13.69 -6.92
N GLY A 5 5.14 13.40 -8.16
CA GLY A 5 6.50 12.97 -8.49
C GLY A 5 6.90 11.58 -7.98
N ASN A 6 5.94 10.65 -7.90
CA ASN A 6 6.13 9.27 -7.42
C ASN A 6 6.60 9.16 -5.97
N PHE A 7 6.02 9.95 -5.07
CA PHE A 7 6.38 9.98 -3.65
C PHE A 7 6.37 8.59 -2.96
N TRP A 8 5.44 7.71 -3.30
CA TRP A 8 5.42 6.33 -2.79
C TRP A 8 6.67 5.51 -3.17
N ASP A 9 7.30 5.76 -4.33
CA ASP A 9 8.53 5.05 -4.73
C ASP A 9 9.75 5.48 -3.88
N LEU A 10 9.78 6.73 -3.42
CA LEU A 10 10.77 7.24 -2.45
C LEU A 10 10.59 6.59 -1.07
N LEU A 11 9.35 6.36 -0.64
CA LEU A 11 9.06 5.74 0.66
C LEU A 11 9.26 4.21 0.64
N LYS A 12 9.07 3.56 -0.51
CA LYS A 12 9.07 2.09 -0.66
C LYS A 12 10.24 1.33 0.01
N PRO A 13 11.49 1.83 0.05
CA PRO A 13 12.58 1.17 0.78
C PRO A 13 12.40 1.10 2.31
N TYR A 14 11.50 1.92 2.86
CA TYR A 14 11.19 2.02 4.29
C TYR A 14 9.86 1.34 4.65
N ALA A 15 9.22 0.65 3.70
CA ALA A 15 8.03 -0.14 3.94
C ALA A 15 8.37 -1.40 4.75
N ARG A 16 7.64 -1.64 5.84
CA ARG A 16 7.64 -2.91 6.56
C ARG A 16 6.64 -3.86 5.90
N LYS A 17 7.03 -5.13 5.81
CA LYS A 17 6.19 -6.24 5.39
C LYS A 17 5.65 -6.94 6.62
N GLU A 18 4.51 -6.48 7.11
CA GLU A 18 3.92 -6.93 8.37
C GLU A 18 2.99 -8.14 8.16
N GLY A 19 3.09 -9.15 9.02
CA GLY A 19 2.35 -10.42 8.88
C GLY A 19 0.85 -10.32 9.20
N PHE A 20 0.12 -11.43 9.01
CA PHE A 20 -1.35 -11.49 9.17
C PHE A 20 -1.82 -11.05 10.57
N ASP A 21 -1.08 -11.43 11.62
CA ASP A 21 -1.40 -11.06 13.00
C ASP A 21 -1.12 -9.57 13.34
N PHE A 22 -0.52 -8.79 12.45
CA PHE A 22 -0.15 -7.39 12.74
C PHE A 22 -1.35 -6.52 13.13
N LEU A 23 -2.55 -6.81 12.64
CA LEU A 23 -3.77 -6.06 12.95
C LEU A 23 -4.57 -6.65 14.13
N ARG A 24 -4.10 -7.76 14.73
CA ARG A 24 -4.82 -8.46 15.80
C ARG A 24 -5.07 -7.52 16.98
N ASN A 25 -6.35 -7.31 17.32
CA ASN A 25 -6.84 -6.43 18.37
C ASN A 25 -6.43 -4.94 18.24
N LYS A 26 -5.92 -4.51 17.07
CA LYS A 26 -5.64 -3.09 16.79
C LYS A 26 -6.89 -2.37 16.30
N ARG A 27 -7.03 -1.12 16.71
CA ARG A 27 -8.01 -0.16 16.19
C ARG A 27 -7.45 0.44 14.90
N VAL A 28 -8.21 0.45 13.82
CA VAL A 28 -7.71 0.83 12.49
C VAL A 28 -8.69 1.79 11.82
N ALA A 29 -8.24 3.01 11.52
CA ALA A 29 -9.03 3.93 10.69
C ALA A 29 -9.02 3.47 9.24
N VAL A 30 -10.15 3.56 8.56
CA VAL A 30 -10.32 3.16 7.15
C VAL A 30 -10.92 4.34 6.38
N ASP A 31 -10.25 4.85 5.35
CA ASP A 31 -10.92 5.76 4.41
C ASP A 31 -11.92 4.96 3.56
N LEU A 32 -13.20 5.13 3.87
CA LEU A 32 -14.30 4.51 3.14
C LEU A 32 -14.45 5.09 1.74
N SER A 33 -14.10 6.37 1.56
CA SER A 33 -14.16 7.09 0.29
C SER A 33 -13.18 6.50 -0.70
N PHE A 34 -11.92 6.29 -0.29
CA PHE A 34 -10.90 5.59 -1.07
C PHE A 34 -11.32 4.14 -1.40
N TRP A 35 -11.82 3.37 -0.43
CA TRP A 35 -12.32 2.00 -0.70
C TRP A 35 -13.39 1.98 -1.80
N ILE A 36 -14.41 2.84 -1.73
CA ILE A 36 -15.48 2.90 -2.76
C ILE A 36 -14.90 3.20 -4.14
N VAL A 37 -14.00 4.17 -4.27
CA VAL A 37 -13.33 4.51 -5.55
C VAL A 37 -12.47 3.34 -6.06
N GLN A 38 -11.78 2.63 -5.16
CA GLN A 38 -11.00 1.43 -5.52
C GLN A 38 -11.92 0.31 -6.02
N HIS A 39 -13.06 0.08 -5.36
CA HIS A 39 -14.03 -0.96 -5.69
C HIS A 39 -14.65 -0.76 -7.08
N GLU A 40 -15.05 0.48 -7.40
CA GLU A 40 -15.61 0.84 -8.72
C GLU A 40 -14.58 0.73 -9.86
N ASN A 41 -13.31 1.01 -9.57
CA ASN A 41 -12.25 0.88 -10.56
C ASN A 41 -11.75 -0.56 -10.76
N ALA A 42 -11.76 -1.39 -9.71
CA ALA A 42 -11.37 -2.79 -9.78
C ALA A 42 -12.40 -3.64 -10.51
N ILE A 43 -13.70 -3.49 -10.18
CA ILE A 43 -14.77 -4.31 -10.76
C ILE A 43 -15.50 -3.52 -11.85
N LYS A 44 -14.89 -3.48 -13.04
CA LYS A 44 -15.53 -2.96 -14.28
C LYS A 44 -16.42 -3.99 -14.98
N ALA A 45 -16.59 -5.17 -14.39
CA ALA A 45 -17.36 -6.29 -14.95
C ALA A 45 -18.87 -6.02 -14.90
N THR A 46 -19.55 -6.17 -16.05
CA THR A 46 -20.99 -5.92 -16.25
C THR A 46 -21.95 -6.80 -15.45
N HIS A 47 -21.43 -7.77 -14.68
CA HIS A 47 -22.23 -8.80 -14.00
C HIS A 47 -22.28 -8.66 -12.47
N VAL A 48 -21.48 -7.78 -11.85
CA VAL A 48 -21.48 -7.58 -10.40
C VAL A 48 -22.34 -6.37 -10.05
N ARG A 49 -23.40 -6.60 -9.26
CA ARG A 49 -24.28 -5.52 -8.78
C ARG A 49 -23.65 -4.79 -7.60
N ASN A 50 -23.69 -3.45 -7.61
CA ASN A 50 -23.22 -2.58 -6.52
C ASN A 50 -21.89 -3.05 -5.89
N PRO A 51 -20.79 -3.15 -6.67
CA PRO A 51 -19.53 -3.76 -6.23
C PRO A 51 -18.96 -3.11 -4.96
N HIS A 52 -19.18 -1.80 -4.78
CA HIS A 52 -18.82 -1.08 -3.57
C HIS A 52 -19.43 -1.69 -2.29
N LEU A 53 -20.70 -2.12 -2.32
CA LEU A 53 -21.34 -2.79 -1.16
C LEU A 53 -20.80 -4.20 -0.92
N ARG A 54 -20.61 -5.00 -1.99
CA ARG A 54 -20.07 -6.36 -1.88
C ARG A 54 -18.68 -6.34 -1.25
N LEU A 55 -17.79 -5.51 -1.78
CA LEU A 55 -16.41 -5.43 -1.33
C LEU A 55 -16.31 -4.81 0.08
N THR A 56 -17.09 -3.76 0.38
CA THR A 56 -17.14 -3.21 1.76
C THR A 56 -17.62 -4.26 2.76
N PHE A 57 -18.65 -5.06 2.44
CA PHE A 57 -19.12 -6.16 3.31
C PHE A 57 -18.01 -7.18 3.60
N PHE A 58 -17.41 -7.78 2.57
CA PHE A 58 -16.41 -8.83 2.77
C PHE A 58 -15.09 -8.30 3.35
N ARG A 59 -14.64 -7.10 2.98
CA ARG A 59 -13.46 -6.47 3.59
C ARG A 59 -13.68 -6.19 5.07
N THR A 60 -14.86 -5.72 5.47
CA THR A 60 -15.18 -5.47 6.88
C THR A 60 -15.18 -6.76 7.68
N ILE A 61 -15.80 -7.83 7.16
CA ILE A 61 -15.82 -9.15 7.81
C ILE A 61 -14.39 -9.70 7.94
N ASN A 62 -13.63 -9.73 6.85
CA ASN A 62 -12.24 -10.19 6.88
C ASN A 62 -11.38 -9.37 7.88
N LEU A 63 -11.45 -8.04 7.82
CA LEU A 63 -10.69 -7.15 8.70
C LEU A 63 -11.01 -7.42 10.20
N PHE A 64 -12.28 -7.67 10.52
CA PHE A 64 -12.71 -7.95 11.90
C PHE A 64 -12.42 -9.37 12.38
N SER A 65 -12.80 -10.42 11.63
CA SER A 65 -12.68 -11.82 12.07
C SER A 65 -11.32 -12.43 11.74
N LYS A 66 -10.98 -12.51 10.43
CA LYS A 66 -9.76 -13.11 9.90
C LYS A 66 -8.50 -12.41 10.41
N PHE A 67 -8.48 -11.08 10.41
CA PHE A 67 -7.32 -10.30 10.90
C PHE A 67 -7.47 -9.82 12.36
N GLY A 68 -8.66 -9.94 12.96
CA GLY A 68 -8.90 -9.58 14.36
C GLY A 68 -8.89 -8.07 14.67
N ALA A 69 -8.93 -7.21 13.66
CA ALA A 69 -8.88 -5.77 13.83
C ALA A 69 -10.21 -5.19 14.34
N LEU A 70 -10.16 -3.93 14.74
CA LEU A 70 -11.31 -3.13 15.18
C LEU A 70 -11.41 -1.90 14.26
N PRO A 71 -12.10 -2.00 13.11
CA PRO A 71 -12.12 -0.91 12.14
C PRO A 71 -12.98 0.27 12.60
N VAL A 72 -12.55 1.48 12.22
CA VAL A 72 -13.29 2.74 12.37
C VAL A 72 -13.39 3.36 10.98
N PHE A 73 -14.59 3.48 10.45
CA PHE A 73 -14.79 3.99 9.09
C PHE A 73 -14.84 5.51 9.09
N ILE A 74 -13.98 6.12 8.27
CA ILE A 74 -13.93 7.56 8.12
C ILE A 74 -14.55 7.94 6.78
N VAL A 75 -15.52 8.84 6.84
CA VAL A 75 -16.21 9.41 5.68
C VAL A 75 -15.71 10.83 5.47
N ASP A 76 -15.37 11.12 4.23
CA ASP A 76 -15.05 12.44 3.71
C ASP A 76 -16.09 13.53 4.06
N GLY A 77 -15.61 14.70 4.48
CA GLY A 77 -16.39 15.93 4.67
C GLY A 77 -16.57 16.75 3.40
N THR A 78 -16.63 18.07 3.50
CA THR A 78 -16.73 18.95 2.33
C THR A 78 -15.33 19.24 1.78
N PRO A 79 -15.04 18.95 0.49
CA PRO A 79 -13.71 19.16 -0.07
C PRO A 79 -13.34 20.66 -0.12
N SER A 80 -12.07 20.98 0.12
CA SER A 80 -11.58 22.36 0.04
C SER A 80 -11.75 22.94 -1.38
N PRO A 81 -12.01 24.26 -1.54
CA PRO A 81 -12.12 24.89 -2.86
C PRO A 81 -10.89 24.64 -3.76
N LEU A 82 -9.70 24.57 -3.14
CA LEU A 82 -8.45 24.23 -3.82
C LEU A 82 -8.48 22.82 -4.43
N LYS A 83 -8.90 21.80 -3.66
CA LYS A 83 -8.99 20.41 -4.16
C LYS A 83 -10.08 20.25 -5.21
N SER A 84 -11.22 20.92 -5.05
CA SER A 84 -12.28 20.95 -6.07
C SER A 84 -11.78 21.54 -7.39
N ARG A 85 -11.08 22.69 -7.35
CA ARG A 85 -10.45 23.29 -8.54
C ARG A 85 -9.37 22.38 -9.15
N ALA A 86 -8.57 21.71 -8.31
CA ALA A 86 -7.54 20.77 -8.77
C ALA A 86 -8.14 19.53 -9.44
N ARG A 87 -9.16 18.88 -8.85
CA ARG A 87 -9.86 17.73 -9.45
C ARG A 87 -10.44 18.10 -10.82
N ILE A 88 -11.13 19.24 -10.92
CA ILE A 88 -11.63 19.77 -12.19
C ILE A 88 -10.49 19.94 -13.21
N ALA A 89 -9.39 20.59 -12.83
CA ALA A 89 -8.25 20.80 -13.71
C ALA A 89 -7.54 19.49 -14.15
N ARG A 90 -7.52 18.46 -13.29
CA ARG A 90 -7.02 17.11 -13.65
C ARG A 90 -7.92 16.48 -14.72
N TYR A 91 -9.23 16.48 -14.50
CA TYR A 91 -10.22 15.91 -15.43
C TYR A 91 -10.16 16.56 -16.83
N PHE A 92 -10.04 17.89 -16.91
CA PHE A 92 -9.93 18.57 -18.21
C PHE A 92 -8.64 18.22 -18.96
N ARG A 93 -7.51 18.07 -18.24
CA ARG A 93 -6.24 17.60 -18.83
C ARG A 93 -6.31 16.17 -19.32
N SER A 94 -6.89 15.24 -18.56
CA SER A 94 -7.05 13.84 -19.00
C SER A 94 -8.05 13.69 -20.14
N SER A 95 -9.04 14.58 -20.22
CA SER A 95 -10.02 14.63 -21.31
C SER A 95 -9.51 15.26 -22.61
N GLY A 96 -8.29 15.83 -22.64
CA GLY A 96 -7.73 16.49 -23.82
C GLY A 96 -8.42 17.79 -24.24
N ILE A 97 -9.16 18.43 -23.34
CA ILE A 97 -9.89 19.69 -23.58
C ILE A 97 -9.02 20.87 -23.09
N GLU A 98 -8.91 21.94 -23.87
CA GLU A 98 -8.05 23.07 -23.53
C GLU A 98 -8.44 23.77 -22.23
N LEU A 99 -7.44 24.03 -21.39
CA LEU A 99 -7.59 24.68 -20.07
C LEU A 99 -8.14 26.12 -20.15
N ALA A 100 -8.13 26.73 -21.34
CA ALA A 100 -8.66 28.08 -21.57
C ALA A 100 -10.20 28.14 -21.62
N SER A 101 -10.89 27.00 -21.75
CA SER A 101 -12.36 26.92 -21.74
C SER A 101 -12.95 26.59 -20.36
N LEU A 102 -12.15 26.66 -19.29
CA LEU A 102 -12.65 26.48 -17.93
C LEU A 102 -13.67 27.59 -17.61
N PRO A 103 -14.89 27.26 -17.16
CA PRO A 103 -15.69 28.21 -16.41
C PRO A 103 -14.85 28.59 -15.18
N VAL A 104 -14.56 29.89 -15.02
CA VAL A 104 -14.13 30.39 -13.72
C VAL A 104 -15.25 30.03 -12.76
N PRO A 105 -14.99 29.29 -11.67
CA PRO A 105 -16.01 29.09 -10.65
C PRO A 105 -16.25 30.46 -10.01
N GLU A 106 -17.36 31.10 -10.36
CA GLU A 106 -17.92 32.16 -9.52
C GLU A 106 -18.13 31.59 -8.11
N GLU A 107 -18.01 32.45 -7.11
CA GLU A 107 -18.19 32.10 -5.69
C GLU A 107 -19.61 31.54 -5.49
N GLY A 108 -19.75 30.21 -5.54
CA GLY A 108 -21.05 29.54 -5.50
C GLY A 108 -21.24 28.34 -6.45
N VAL A 109 -20.28 27.98 -7.32
CA VAL A 109 -20.35 26.69 -8.04
C VAL A 109 -20.27 25.55 -7.01
N SER A 110 -21.40 24.84 -6.81
CA SER A 110 -21.56 23.85 -5.75
C SER A 110 -20.38 22.86 -5.67
N ALA A 111 -19.72 22.84 -4.52
CA ALA A 111 -18.62 21.93 -4.19
C ALA A 111 -19.11 20.53 -3.74
N GLU A 112 -20.39 20.20 -4.00
CA GLU A 112 -20.97 18.91 -3.70
C GLU A 112 -20.31 17.79 -4.52
N ARG A 113 -19.97 16.68 -3.86
CA ARG A 113 -19.59 15.44 -4.56
C ARG A 113 -20.74 14.99 -5.47
N ASN A 114 -20.38 14.28 -6.54
CA ASN A 114 -21.34 13.61 -7.41
C ASN A 114 -22.43 12.91 -6.59
N HIS A 115 -23.69 13.27 -6.82
CA HIS A 115 -24.85 12.69 -6.13
C HIS A 115 -24.87 11.15 -6.20
N MET A 116 -24.39 10.54 -7.29
CA MET A 116 -24.24 9.08 -7.38
C MET A 116 -23.22 8.55 -6.37
N PHE A 117 -22.03 9.17 -6.30
CA PHE A 117 -20.98 8.79 -5.35
C PHE A 117 -21.46 9.01 -3.91
N SER A 118 -22.08 10.15 -3.60
CA SER A 118 -22.67 10.42 -2.28
C SER A 118 -23.74 9.38 -1.90
N SER A 119 -24.54 8.90 -2.86
CA SER A 119 -25.49 7.80 -2.65
C SER A 119 -24.80 6.45 -2.40
N HIS A 120 -23.66 6.17 -3.05
CA HIS A 120 -22.88 4.96 -2.79
C HIS A 120 -22.21 5.01 -1.41
N VAL A 121 -21.65 6.16 -1.02
CA VAL A 121 -21.12 6.42 0.32
C VAL A 121 -22.21 6.18 1.38
N GLN A 122 -23.40 6.78 1.24
CA GLN A 122 -24.47 6.63 2.23
C GLN A 122 -24.90 5.17 2.42
N LYS A 123 -25.00 4.37 1.34
CA LYS A 123 -25.32 2.94 1.43
C LYS A 123 -24.19 2.14 2.08
N CYS A 124 -22.93 2.50 1.84
CA CYS A 124 -21.80 1.87 2.51
C CYS A 124 -21.75 2.21 4.00
N VAL A 125 -22.12 3.45 4.38
CA VAL A 125 -22.28 3.87 5.78
C VAL A 125 -23.35 3.03 6.47
N GLU A 126 -24.55 2.98 5.91
CA GLU A 126 -25.66 2.16 6.43
C GLU A 126 -25.25 0.68 6.58
N LEU A 127 -24.55 0.13 5.59
CA LEU A 127 -24.01 -1.23 5.64
C LEU A 127 -23.04 -1.46 6.82
N VAL A 128 -22.08 -0.55 7.07
CA VAL A 128 -21.11 -0.75 8.17
C VAL A 128 -21.71 -0.43 9.55
N GLU A 129 -22.70 0.47 9.63
CA GLU A 129 -23.50 0.70 10.83
C GLU A 129 -24.34 -0.54 11.18
N LEU A 130 -24.96 -1.19 10.18
CA LEU A 130 -25.66 -2.48 10.34
C LEU A 130 -24.72 -3.63 10.75
N LEU A 131 -23.43 -3.55 10.40
CA LEU A 131 -22.37 -4.45 10.89
C LEU A 131 -21.88 -4.07 12.31
N GLY A 132 -22.39 -3.00 12.92
CA GLY A 132 -21.99 -2.55 14.25
C GLY A 132 -20.65 -1.81 14.30
N MET A 133 -20.15 -1.31 13.17
CA MET A 133 -18.85 -0.61 13.11
C MET A 133 -19.03 0.90 13.30
N PRO A 134 -18.15 1.57 14.06
CA PRO A 134 -18.21 3.02 14.23
C PRO A 134 -17.86 3.75 12.93
N VAL A 135 -18.68 4.75 12.60
CA VAL A 135 -18.48 5.66 11.47
C VAL A 135 -18.27 7.08 11.99
N LEU A 136 -17.25 7.77 11.49
CA LEU A 136 -16.97 9.17 11.78
C LEU A 136 -16.92 9.98 10.49
N LYS A 137 -17.31 11.26 10.57
CA LYS A 137 -17.31 12.18 9.42
C LYS A 137 -16.29 13.29 9.61
N ALA A 138 -15.32 13.35 8.70
CA ALA A 138 -14.36 14.44 8.64
C ALA A 138 -15.03 15.78 8.29
N LYS A 139 -14.43 16.89 8.70
CA LYS A 139 -14.80 18.24 8.26
C LYS A 139 -14.44 18.45 6.79
N GLY A 140 -13.24 18.01 6.39
CA GLY A 140 -12.70 18.10 5.04
C GLY A 140 -12.55 16.73 4.38
N GLU A 141 -11.47 16.03 4.70
CA GLU A 141 -11.02 14.82 3.99
C GLU A 141 -10.86 13.68 4.98
N ALA A 142 -11.21 12.46 4.59
CA ALA A 142 -11.10 11.30 5.47
C ALA A 142 -9.68 11.14 6.01
N GLU A 143 -8.67 11.36 5.17
CA GLU A 143 -7.25 11.26 5.55
C GLU A 143 -6.82 12.21 6.67
N SER A 144 -7.40 13.41 6.74
CA SER A 144 -7.03 14.34 7.81
C SER A 144 -7.58 13.90 9.17
N LEU A 145 -8.76 13.29 9.19
CA LEU A 145 -9.31 12.67 10.40
C LEU A 145 -8.66 11.31 10.72
N CYS A 146 -8.35 10.48 9.72
CA CYS A 146 -7.54 9.25 9.90
C CYS A 146 -6.21 9.58 10.60
N ALA A 147 -5.46 10.56 10.07
CA ALA A 147 -4.19 11.01 10.61
C ALA A 147 -4.32 11.63 12.01
N GLN A 148 -5.35 12.44 12.26
CA GLN A 148 -5.64 12.97 13.59
C GLN A 148 -5.82 11.83 14.59
N LEU A 149 -6.75 10.90 14.34
CA LEU A 149 -7.04 9.79 15.25
C LEU A 149 -5.81 8.90 15.52
N ASN A 150 -4.90 8.76 14.54
CA ASN A 150 -3.67 7.99 14.73
C ASN A 150 -2.56 8.76 15.44
N SER A 151 -2.50 10.08 15.30
CA SER A 151 -1.55 10.92 16.04
C SER A 151 -1.98 11.13 17.51
N GLU A 152 -3.28 11.14 17.79
CA GLU A 152 -3.88 11.21 19.14
C GLU A 152 -3.96 9.84 19.86
N GLY A 153 -3.68 8.73 19.17
CA GLY A 153 -3.74 7.38 19.76
C GLY A 153 -5.15 6.78 19.91
N HIS A 154 -6.15 7.36 19.24
CA HIS A 154 -7.49 6.79 19.11
C HIS A 154 -7.53 5.56 18.17
N VAL A 155 -6.64 5.51 17.18
CA VAL A 155 -6.40 4.32 16.34
C VAL A 155 -4.90 4.03 16.22
N ASP A 156 -4.56 2.76 15.99
CA ASP A 156 -3.17 2.28 15.97
C ASP A 156 -2.58 2.33 14.54
N ALA A 157 -3.41 2.33 13.49
CA ALA A 157 -3.02 2.51 12.09
C ALA A 157 -4.15 3.09 11.21
N CYS A 158 -3.79 3.59 10.02
CA CYS A 158 -4.71 4.06 8.98
C CYS A 158 -4.60 3.18 7.71
N ILE A 159 -5.70 2.66 7.17
CA ILE A 159 -5.75 2.01 5.85
C ILE A 159 -6.08 3.07 4.80
N THR A 160 -5.08 3.41 3.98
CA THR A 160 -5.18 4.39 2.89
C THR A 160 -4.02 4.25 1.89
N ALA A 161 -4.27 4.48 0.60
CA ALA A 161 -3.23 4.65 -0.41
C ALA A 161 -2.90 6.13 -0.73
N ASP A 162 -3.55 7.09 -0.08
CA ASP A 162 -3.24 8.51 -0.21
C ASP A 162 -2.06 8.87 0.71
N SER A 163 -1.07 9.53 0.12
CA SER A 163 0.14 9.94 0.85
C SER A 163 -0.08 11.19 1.70
N ASP A 164 -1.17 11.93 1.47
CA ASP A 164 -1.48 13.15 2.22
C ASP A 164 -1.78 12.88 3.70
N ALA A 165 -2.13 11.64 4.08
CA ALA A 165 -2.21 11.23 5.48
C ALA A 165 -0.90 11.45 6.27
N PHE A 166 0.28 11.31 5.65
CA PHE A 166 1.56 11.68 6.29
C PHE A 166 1.71 13.20 6.50
N LEU A 167 1.12 14.02 5.61
CA LEU A 167 1.15 15.48 5.73
C LEU A 167 0.24 15.95 6.87
N PHE A 168 -0.92 15.32 7.02
CA PHE A 168 -1.82 15.47 8.16
C PHE A 168 -1.30 14.84 9.46
N GLY A 169 -0.19 14.08 9.42
CA GLY A 169 0.54 13.62 10.61
C GLY A 169 0.24 12.19 11.07
N ALA A 170 -0.23 11.30 10.19
CA ALA A 170 -0.37 9.89 10.50
C ALA A 170 0.99 9.24 10.84
N ASN A 171 1.02 8.40 11.86
CA ASN A 171 2.21 7.69 12.34
C ASN A 171 2.40 6.33 11.68
N CYS A 172 1.32 5.60 11.37
CA CYS A 172 1.35 4.27 10.75
C CYS A 172 0.28 4.15 9.65
N ILE A 173 0.71 4.01 8.40
CA ILE A 173 -0.17 3.84 7.23
C ILE A 173 -0.02 2.43 6.64
N ILE A 174 -1.15 1.79 6.34
CA ILE A 174 -1.26 0.52 5.62
C ILE A 174 -1.74 0.87 4.21
N LYS A 175 -0.83 0.78 3.23
CA LYS A 175 -1.03 1.39 1.90
C LYS A 175 -2.14 0.73 1.07
N CYS A 176 -2.32 -0.57 1.24
CA CYS A 176 -3.36 -1.33 0.55
C CYS A 176 -3.86 -2.47 1.44
N PHE A 177 -5.15 -2.78 1.34
CA PHE A 177 -5.78 -3.92 2.01
C PHE A 177 -6.39 -4.84 0.96
N CYS A 178 -5.79 -6.02 0.79
CA CYS A 178 -6.24 -7.07 -0.11
C CYS A 178 -6.42 -8.36 0.70
N PRO A 179 -7.60 -8.63 1.28
CA PRO A 179 -7.80 -9.69 2.27
C PRO A 179 -7.49 -11.11 1.77
N ASN A 180 -7.54 -11.34 0.45
CA ASN A 180 -7.28 -12.64 -0.17
C ASN A 180 -5.87 -12.77 -0.78
N PHE A 181 -5.07 -11.70 -0.74
CA PHE A 181 -3.66 -11.77 -1.12
C PHE A 181 -2.87 -12.58 -0.09
N LYS A 182 -1.89 -13.38 -0.56
CA LYS A 182 -1.00 -14.17 0.31
C LYS A 182 0.15 -13.34 0.88
N GLU A 183 0.33 -12.10 0.40
CA GLU A 183 1.43 -11.23 0.79
C GLU A 183 1.17 -10.52 2.13
N PRO A 184 2.23 -10.20 2.90
CA PRO A 184 2.14 -9.36 4.09
C PRO A 184 1.69 -7.94 3.77
N PHE A 185 1.14 -7.25 4.77
CA PHE A 185 0.72 -5.86 4.67
C PHE A 185 1.90 -4.92 4.37
N GLU A 186 1.71 -4.00 3.42
CA GLU A 186 2.67 -2.93 3.08
C GLU A 186 2.45 -1.75 4.06
N CYS A 187 3.14 -1.80 5.20
CA CYS A 187 3.02 -0.83 6.29
C CYS A 187 4.16 0.19 6.25
N TYR A 188 3.84 1.46 6.52
CA TYR A 188 4.80 2.56 6.57
C TYR A 188 4.67 3.30 7.89
N ASN A 189 5.73 3.31 8.71
CA ASN A 189 5.77 4.11 9.93
C ASN A 189 6.54 5.40 9.71
N MET A 190 6.06 6.50 10.28
CA MET A 190 6.74 7.78 10.22
C MET A 190 8.14 7.71 10.85
N SER A 191 8.32 6.91 11.91
CA SER A 191 9.62 6.68 12.56
C SER A 191 10.66 6.02 11.65
N ASP A 192 10.26 5.13 10.73
CA ASP A 192 11.17 4.51 9.75
C ASP A 192 11.57 5.52 8.66
N ILE A 193 10.63 6.38 8.24
CA ILE A 193 10.85 7.47 7.29
C ILE A 193 11.77 8.53 7.90
N GLU A 194 11.60 8.86 9.18
CA GLU A 194 12.48 9.75 9.93
C GLU A 194 13.89 9.18 10.07
N ALA A 195 14.03 7.92 10.51
CA ALA A 195 15.33 7.27 10.67
C ALA A 195 16.07 7.10 9.33
N GLY A 196 15.34 6.79 8.27
CA GLY A 196 15.89 6.46 6.95
C GLY A 196 16.16 7.66 6.04
N LEU A 197 15.28 8.67 6.05
CA LEU A 197 15.40 9.86 5.21
C LEU A 197 15.72 11.15 5.99
N GLY A 198 15.55 11.20 7.31
CA GLY A 198 15.63 12.44 8.08
C GLY A 198 14.45 13.40 7.82
N LEU A 199 13.35 12.89 7.24
CA LEU A 199 12.18 13.69 6.89
C LEU A 199 11.10 13.54 7.94
N LYS A 200 10.57 14.68 8.38
CA LYS A 200 9.51 14.82 9.37
C LYS A 200 8.28 15.53 8.77
N ARG A 201 7.17 15.70 9.50
CA ARG A 201 5.90 16.25 8.98
C ARG A 201 6.09 17.55 8.19
N LYS A 202 6.78 18.56 8.75
CA LYS A 202 7.01 19.84 8.03
C LYS A 202 7.94 19.68 6.81
N HIS A 203 8.88 18.74 6.83
CA HIS A 203 9.69 18.40 5.66
C HIS A 203 8.85 17.77 4.53
N LEU A 204 7.91 16.89 4.86
CA LEU A 204 7.01 16.28 3.87
C LEU A 204 6.05 17.31 3.26
N ILE A 205 5.51 18.23 4.07
CA ILE A 205 4.70 19.37 3.60
C ILE A 205 5.51 20.26 2.66
N ALA A 206 6.77 20.57 3.00
CA ALA A 206 7.67 21.33 2.13
C ALA A 206 7.93 20.62 0.77
N ILE A 207 8.09 19.29 0.77
CA ILE A 207 8.20 18.50 -0.47
C ILE A 207 6.90 18.58 -1.29
N SER A 208 5.73 18.46 -0.66
CA SER A 208 4.43 18.50 -1.37
C SER A 208 4.16 19.85 -2.03
N LEU A 209 4.57 20.96 -1.40
CA LEU A 209 4.49 22.30 -1.98
C LEU A 209 5.44 22.49 -3.17
N LEU A 210 6.65 21.92 -3.11
CA LEU A 210 7.66 22.05 -4.16
C LEU A 210 7.35 21.19 -5.39
N VAL A 211 6.90 19.95 -5.19
CA VAL A 211 6.66 18.97 -6.27
C VAL A 211 5.21 19.03 -6.80
N GLY A 212 4.28 19.52 -5.98
CA GLY A 212 2.84 19.51 -6.24
C GLY A 212 2.11 18.42 -5.46
N ASN A 213 0.82 18.65 -5.21
CA ASN A 213 -0.06 17.80 -4.39
C ASN A 213 -1.51 17.82 -4.93
N ASP A 214 -2.46 17.38 -4.10
CA ASP A 214 -3.89 17.30 -4.45
C ASP A 214 -4.63 18.64 -4.51
N HIS A 215 -4.02 19.71 -3.98
CA HIS A 215 -4.57 21.07 -3.93
C HIS A 215 -3.85 22.00 -4.93
N ASP A 216 -2.59 21.72 -5.23
CA ASP A 216 -1.79 22.40 -6.25
C ASP A 216 -0.99 21.40 -7.11
N ILE A 217 -1.54 21.10 -8.29
CA ILE A 217 -0.97 20.13 -9.25
C ILE A 217 0.37 20.60 -9.83
N LYS A 218 0.67 21.91 -9.82
CA LYS A 218 1.84 22.44 -10.52
C LYS A 218 3.12 22.43 -9.67
N GLY A 219 2.99 22.61 -8.35
CA GLY A 219 4.14 22.87 -7.48
C GLY A 219 4.98 24.04 -7.99
N VAL A 220 6.29 23.99 -7.75
CA VAL A 220 7.26 24.93 -8.32
C VAL A 220 7.81 24.38 -9.63
N ARG A 221 7.65 25.13 -10.72
CA ARG A 221 7.99 24.65 -12.07
C ARG A 221 9.47 24.25 -12.21
N GLY A 222 9.68 23.00 -12.62
CA GLY A 222 11.01 22.45 -12.84
C GLY A 222 11.75 22.07 -11.54
N ILE A 223 11.03 21.83 -10.43
CA ILE A 223 11.51 21.10 -9.26
C ILE A 223 10.82 19.74 -9.23
N GLY A 224 11.60 18.65 -9.30
CA GLY A 224 11.10 17.28 -9.13
C GLY A 224 11.47 16.71 -7.76
N LEU A 225 10.97 15.51 -7.43
CA LEU A 225 11.10 14.91 -6.10
C LEU A 225 12.55 14.83 -5.59
N ASP A 226 13.50 14.35 -6.39
CA ASP A 226 14.94 14.33 -6.01
C ASP A 226 15.52 15.72 -5.70
N THR A 227 15.03 16.75 -6.39
CA THR A 227 15.48 18.14 -6.22
C THR A 227 14.89 18.73 -4.94
N ALA A 228 13.60 18.51 -4.70
CA ALA A 228 12.91 18.91 -3.47
C ALA A 228 13.52 18.20 -2.26
N LEU A 229 13.76 16.89 -2.34
CA LEU A 229 14.37 16.09 -1.28
C LEU A 229 15.75 16.62 -0.87
N ARG A 230 16.64 16.89 -1.84
CA ARG A 230 17.97 17.46 -1.58
C ARG A 230 17.91 18.87 -1.00
N PHE A 231 16.92 19.66 -1.40
CA PHE A 231 16.73 21.02 -0.91
C PHE A 231 16.21 21.01 0.54
N VAL A 232 15.16 20.24 0.81
CA VAL A 232 14.51 20.18 2.13
C VAL A 232 15.44 19.62 3.21
N LYS A 233 16.25 18.61 2.91
CA LYS A 233 17.24 18.04 3.85
C LYS A 233 18.36 19.02 4.26
N ALA A 234 18.47 20.20 3.65
CA ALA A 234 19.45 21.22 4.04
C ALA A 234 18.99 22.10 5.23
N PHE A 235 17.77 21.90 5.71
CA PHE A 235 17.14 22.71 6.76
C PHE A 235 16.65 21.82 7.92
N SER A 236 16.36 22.46 9.06
CA SER A 236 15.66 21.79 10.16
C SER A 236 14.14 21.78 9.92
N GLU A 237 13.43 20.94 10.66
CA GLU A 237 11.97 20.83 10.57
C GLU A 237 11.28 22.16 10.93
N GLU A 238 11.81 22.88 11.92
CA GLU A 238 11.24 24.15 12.38
C GLU A 238 11.57 25.31 11.44
N ASP A 239 12.72 25.24 10.76
CA ASP A 239 13.15 26.28 9.83
C ASP A 239 12.53 26.16 8.44
N ILE A 240 12.25 24.95 7.94
CA ILE A 240 11.99 24.74 6.50
C ILE A 240 10.85 25.61 5.95
N LEU A 241 9.72 25.71 6.65
CA LEU A 241 8.57 26.50 6.19
C LEU A 241 8.91 28.01 6.24
N ASN A 242 9.59 28.47 7.28
CA ASN A 242 10.08 29.84 7.40
C ASN A 242 11.04 30.19 6.25
N ARG A 243 11.96 29.29 5.89
CA ARG A 243 12.87 29.47 4.74
C ARG A 243 12.13 29.51 3.41
N LEU A 244 11.08 28.70 3.22
CA LEU A 244 10.23 28.80 2.03
C LEU A 244 9.54 30.17 1.94
N HIS A 245 9.04 30.73 3.05
CA HIS A 245 8.49 32.10 3.07
C HIS A 245 9.55 33.18 2.78
N GLU A 246 10.77 33.06 3.29
CA GLU A 246 11.87 34.00 2.99
C GLU A 246 12.23 34.00 1.51
N ILE A 247 12.33 32.81 0.90
CA ILE A 247 12.67 32.64 -0.53
C ILE A 247 11.54 33.18 -1.40
N GLY A 248 10.28 32.85 -1.10
CA GLY A 248 9.11 33.36 -1.84
C GLY A 248 8.98 34.88 -1.82
N LYS A 249 9.46 35.54 -0.76
CA LYS A 249 9.56 37.01 -0.65
C LYS A 249 10.77 37.62 -1.39
N GLY A 250 11.64 36.80 -1.98
CA GLY A 250 12.82 37.24 -2.74
C GLY A 250 14.11 37.38 -1.94
N ASN A 251 14.15 37.03 -0.64
CA ASN A 251 15.32 37.18 0.25
C ASN A 251 16.40 36.10 0.01
N THR A 252 16.80 35.89 -1.24
CA THR A 252 17.68 34.79 -1.66
C THR A 252 19.15 34.94 -1.25
N SER A 253 19.59 36.15 -0.88
CA SER A 253 21.01 36.50 -0.68
C SER A 253 21.61 36.15 0.69
N GLN A 254 20.79 35.76 1.68
CA GLN A 254 21.24 35.65 3.09
C GLN A 254 21.05 34.27 3.73
N ILE A 255 20.45 33.30 3.03
CA ILE A 255 20.09 32.01 3.63
C ILE A 255 21.35 31.18 3.90
N PRO A 256 21.71 30.89 5.17
CA PRO A 256 22.87 30.08 5.48
C PRO A 256 22.61 28.64 5.03
N ILE A 257 23.54 28.09 4.27
CA ILE A 257 23.52 26.68 3.90
C ILE A 257 24.03 25.89 5.13
N CYS A 258 23.10 25.36 5.93
CA CYS A 258 23.40 24.48 7.08
C CYS A 258 23.84 23.09 6.63
N ILE A 259 24.97 23.00 5.93
CA ILE A 259 25.67 21.72 5.77
C ILE A 259 26.64 21.59 6.96
N LYS A 260 26.43 20.54 7.75
CA LYS A 260 27.44 20.03 8.69
C LYS A 260 28.63 19.51 7.89
N PHE A 261 29.55 20.39 7.55
CA PHE A 261 30.95 20.03 7.41
C PHE A 261 31.58 20.26 8.77
N GLU A 262 31.94 19.19 9.46
CA GLU A 262 32.98 19.28 10.48
C GLU A 262 34.28 19.73 9.77
N ASP A 263 35.12 20.47 10.48
CA ASP A 263 36.31 21.20 9.99
C ASP A 263 36.05 22.52 9.21
N ASP A 264 35.30 23.46 9.80
CA ASP A 264 35.63 24.89 9.62
C ASP A 264 36.86 25.22 10.50
N MET A 265 38.04 24.85 9.99
CA MET A 265 39.30 25.47 10.40
C MET A 265 39.51 26.72 9.54
N ASP A 266 39.02 27.86 10.03
CA ASP A 266 39.34 29.19 9.48
C ASP A 266 40.84 29.46 9.68
N MET A 267 41.65 29.08 8.69
CA MET A 267 43.05 29.47 8.61
C MET A 267 43.14 30.84 7.94
N ASP A 268 43.59 31.80 8.75
CA ASP A 268 43.75 33.21 8.39
C ASP A 268 44.61 33.45 7.13
N GLY A 269 44.49 34.66 6.58
CA GLY A 269 45.05 35.00 5.26
C GLY A 269 46.58 34.86 5.11
N ASN A 270 47.04 34.92 3.85
CA ASN A 270 48.44 34.90 3.42
C ASN A 270 49.21 33.56 3.43
N SER A 271 48.57 32.47 2.98
CA SER A 271 49.29 31.43 2.22
C SER A 271 48.87 31.42 0.75
N LEU A 272 49.84 31.67 -0.14
CA LEU A 272 49.63 31.68 -1.58
C LEU A 272 49.07 30.31 -2.03
N ASN A 273 47.87 30.33 -2.63
CA ASN A 273 47.32 29.21 -3.40
C ASN A 273 48.13 28.96 -4.69
N ARG A 274 49.41 28.60 -4.55
CA ARG A 274 50.25 28.10 -5.63
C ARG A 274 49.68 26.76 -6.05
N LYS A 275 48.91 26.76 -7.14
CA LYS A 275 48.44 25.55 -7.81
C LYS A 275 49.62 24.62 -8.01
N GLN A 276 49.63 23.50 -7.30
CA GLN A 276 50.69 22.51 -7.42
C GLN A 276 50.70 22.00 -8.86
N SER A 277 51.87 22.03 -9.50
CA SER A 277 52.01 21.48 -10.85
C SER A 277 51.87 19.97 -10.79
N HIS A 278 51.22 19.39 -11.80
CA HIS A 278 51.01 17.95 -11.91
C HIS A 278 51.50 17.47 -13.27
N CYS A 279 52.10 16.29 -13.31
CA CYS A 279 52.70 15.75 -14.52
C CYS A 279 51.62 15.31 -15.51
N SER A 280 51.76 15.69 -16.77
CA SER A 280 50.76 15.38 -17.80
C SER A 280 50.71 13.91 -18.19
N LEU A 281 51.69 13.09 -17.77
CA LEU A 281 51.72 11.64 -18.00
C LEU A 281 51.08 10.87 -16.84
N CYS A 282 51.64 10.95 -15.62
CA CYS A 282 51.17 10.18 -14.45
C CYS A 282 50.11 10.89 -13.60
N GLY A 283 49.95 12.21 -13.73
CA GLY A 283 49.01 12.98 -12.90
C GLY A 283 49.48 13.29 -11.49
N HIS A 284 50.65 12.80 -11.06
CA HIS A 284 51.24 13.07 -9.74
C HIS A 284 51.87 14.48 -9.66
N PRO A 285 52.06 15.03 -8.44
CA PRO A 285 52.72 16.32 -8.23
C PRO A 285 54.13 16.41 -8.84
N GLY A 286 54.48 17.61 -9.33
CA GLY A 286 55.69 17.90 -10.11
C GLY A 286 55.38 18.11 -11.60
N SER A 287 56.25 18.77 -12.36
CA SER A 287 56.06 18.91 -13.81
C SER A 287 56.61 17.71 -14.57
N LYS A 288 56.15 17.50 -15.81
CA LYS A 288 56.71 16.48 -16.72
C LYS A 288 58.24 16.65 -16.91
N LYS A 289 58.78 17.87 -16.84
CA LYS A 289 60.22 18.11 -16.97
C LYS A 289 61.00 17.68 -15.73
N ASP A 290 60.38 17.75 -14.55
CA ASP A 290 61.02 17.37 -13.28
C ASP A 290 61.06 15.85 -13.17
N HIS A 291 59.95 15.18 -13.53
CA HIS A 291 59.85 13.71 -13.63
C HIS A 291 60.67 13.08 -14.77
N MET A 292 61.32 13.89 -15.61
CA MET A 292 62.34 13.42 -16.58
C MET A 292 63.77 13.58 -16.06
N LYS A 293 63.96 14.20 -14.88
CA LYS A 293 65.25 14.40 -14.22
C LYS A 293 65.37 13.63 -12.89
N PHE A 294 64.24 13.43 -12.23
CA PHE A 294 64.12 12.74 -10.95
C PHE A 294 63.01 11.69 -11.03
N PRO A 295 63.18 10.50 -10.44
CA PRO A 295 62.11 9.50 -10.37
C PRO A 295 60.86 10.07 -9.69
N CYS A 296 59.67 9.72 -10.19
CA CYS A 296 58.43 10.12 -9.54
C CYS A 296 58.14 9.20 -8.35
N GLU A 297 58.17 9.73 -7.13
CA GLU A 297 57.96 9.01 -5.86
C GLU A 297 56.66 8.19 -5.80
N PHE A 298 55.65 8.59 -6.57
CA PHE A 298 54.33 7.96 -6.62
C PHE A 298 54.17 6.97 -7.80
N CYS A 299 55.14 6.89 -8.71
CA CYS A 299 55.16 5.87 -9.76
C CYS A 299 56.02 4.69 -9.30
N VAL A 300 55.47 3.49 -9.32
CA VAL A 300 56.21 2.25 -9.03
C VAL A 300 57.01 1.83 -10.27
N THR A 301 58.00 2.64 -10.64
CA THR A 301 58.97 2.35 -11.71
C THR A 301 60.39 2.40 -11.16
N LYS A 302 61.30 1.64 -11.80
CA LYS A 302 62.73 1.68 -11.45
C LYS A 302 63.31 3.06 -11.81
N ALA A 303 64.42 3.46 -11.20
CA ALA A 303 64.93 4.84 -11.25
C ALA A 303 65.15 5.43 -12.66
N ASP A 304 65.34 4.58 -13.68
CA ASP A 304 65.57 4.98 -15.07
C ASP A 304 64.31 4.86 -15.98
N GLU A 305 63.19 4.36 -15.45
CA GLU A 305 61.91 4.20 -16.16
C GLU A 305 60.98 5.39 -15.83
N GLY A 306 60.79 6.27 -16.83
CA GLY A 306 59.97 7.48 -16.69
C GLY A 306 58.48 7.22 -16.39
N CYS A 307 57.77 8.30 -16.01
CA CYS A 307 56.39 8.24 -15.52
C CYS A 307 55.41 7.43 -16.38
N GLN A 308 54.74 6.47 -15.74
CA GLN A 308 53.63 5.72 -16.30
C GLN A 308 52.45 6.62 -16.68
N ARG A 309 51.66 6.19 -17.67
CA ARG A 309 50.44 6.88 -18.08
C ARG A 309 49.34 6.68 -17.03
N LYS A 310 48.72 7.76 -16.58
CA LYS A 310 47.60 7.73 -15.64
C LYS A 310 46.43 6.87 -16.16
N PRO A 311 45.74 6.10 -15.28
CA PRO A 311 44.44 5.49 -15.59
C PRO A 311 43.38 6.53 -15.99
N GLU A 312 42.31 6.08 -16.65
CA GLU A 312 41.25 6.98 -17.15
C GLU A 312 40.52 7.71 -16.02
N ASP A 313 40.25 7.03 -14.90
CA ASP A 313 39.60 7.59 -13.70
C ASP A 313 40.57 8.17 -12.64
N PHE A 314 41.83 8.46 -13.01
CA PHE A 314 42.83 8.95 -12.06
C PHE A 314 42.40 10.27 -11.37
N LYS A 315 42.30 10.23 -10.04
CA LYS A 315 42.12 11.39 -9.16
C LYS A 315 43.42 11.61 -8.38
N CYS A 316 43.87 12.86 -8.32
CA CYS A 316 45.03 13.20 -7.49
C CYS A 316 44.58 13.53 -6.08
N ASP A 317 45.14 12.82 -5.10
CA ASP A 317 44.82 12.98 -3.67
C ASP A 317 45.79 13.92 -2.93
N CYS A 318 46.55 14.75 -3.67
CA CYS A 318 47.34 15.80 -3.03
C CYS A 318 46.42 16.86 -2.38
N PHE A 319 46.85 17.41 -1.24
CA PHE A 319 46.07 18.37 -0.46
C PHE A 319 45.54 19.55 -1.32
N SER A 320 46.35 20.08 -2.23
CA SER A 320 45.93 21.19 -3.09
C SER A 320 44.86 20.79 -4.12
N CYS A 321 44.88 19.56 -4.65
CA CYS A 321 43.83 19.06 -5.54
C CYS A 321 42.54 18.71 -4.79
N ASP A 322 42.64 18.10 -3.60
CA ASP A 322 41.48 17.80 -2.77
C ASP A 322 40.76 19.08 -2.30
N MET A 323 41.50 20.07 -1.80
CA MET A 323 40.91 21.36 -1.40
C MET A 323 40.29 22.11 -2.60
N ASN A 324 40.90 22.04 -3.79
CA ASN A 324 40.28 22.59 -5.01
C ASN A 324 39.01 21.81 -5.43
N ARG A 325 38.97 20.49 -5.24
CA ARG A 325 37.78 19.64 -5.48
C ARG A 325 36.65 20.02 -4.52
N LYS A 326 36.92 20.01 -3.21
CA LYS A 326 36.00 20.45 -2.14
C LYS A 326 35.48 21.87 -2.38
N HIS A 327 36.35 22.82 -2.72
CA HIS A 327 35.92 24.20 -3.02
C HIS A 327 35.07 24.29 -4.30
N LYS A 328 35.41 23.55 -5.36
CA LYS A 328 34.60 23.47 -6.58
C LYS A 328 33.24 22.83 -6.34
N GLU A 329 33.15 21.88 -5.42
CA GLU A 329 31.90 21.26 -4.96
C GLU A 329 31.08 22.24 -4.10
N LYS A 330 31.67 22.91 -3.10
CA LYS A 330 31.03 23.99 -2.32
C LYS A 330 30.49 25.09 -3.24
N LYS A 331 31.22 25.47 -4.31
CA LYS A 331 30.76 26.44 -5.33
C LYS A 331 29.64 25.88 -6.24
N ARG A 332 29.73 24.62 -6.69
CA ARG A 332 28.67 23.95 -7.47
C ARG A 332 27.37 23.89 -6.67
N LEU A 333 27.45 23.56 -5.39
CA LEU A 333 26.31 23.44 -4.50
C LEU A 333 25.67 24.79 -4.20
N LYS A 334 26.47 25.83 -3.90
CA LYS A 334 25.98 27.23 -3.83
C LYS A 334 25.25 27.64 -5.11
N ASN A 335 25.88 27.45 -6.28
CA ASN A 335 25.26 27.78 -7.57
C ASN A 335 23.98 26.98 -7.87
N TRP A 336 23.89 25.73 -7.41
CA TRP A 336 22.67 24.92 -7.52
C TRP A 336 21.58 25.45 -6.59
N HIS A 337 21.90 25.73 -5.33
CA HIS A 337 20.98 26.29 -4.35
C HIS A 337 20.38 27.62 -4.81
N THR A 338 21.20 28.56 -5.30
CA THR A 338 20.73 29.83 -5.88
C THR A 338 19.74 29.62 -7.03
N LYS A 339 19.95 28.63 -7.90
CA LYS A 339 19.02 28.31 -8.99
C LYS A 339 17.69 27.74 -8.49
N ILE A 340 17.70 26.98 -7.39
CA ILE A 340 16.47 26.46 -6.78
C ILE A 340 15.70 27.60 -6.08
N CYS A 341 16.39 28.43 -5.29
CA CYS A 341 15.78 29.60 -4.67
C CYS A 341 15.17 30.57 -5.70
N HIS A 342 15.84 30.78 -6.84
CA HIS A 342 15.31 31.60 -7.94
C HIS A 342 13.99 31.04 -8.48
N LYS A 343 13.93 29.74 -8.81
CA LYS A 343 12.69 29.08 -9.28
C LYS A 343 11.54 29.19 -8.28
N ILE A 344 11.84 29.09 -6.99
CA ILE A 344 10.85 29.22 -5.92
C ILE A 344 10.34 30.67 -5.84
N ALA A 345 11.22 31.66 -5.93
CA ALA A 345 10.87 33.09 -5.93
C ALA A 345 10.11 33.54 -7.20
N GLU A 346 10.26 32.81 -8.32
CA GLU A 346 9.51 33.02 -9.57
C GLU A 346 8.07 32.46 -9.54
N GLU A 347 7.71 31.62 -8.57
CA GLU A 347 6.36 31.03 -8.50
C GLU A 347 5.43 31.94 -7.69
N PRO A 348 4.31 32.43 -8.28
CA PRO A 348 3.46 33.43 -7.64
C PRO A 348 2.74 32.88 -6.41
N ASN A 349 2.66 33.71 -5.37
CA ASN A 349 2.03 33.40 -4.08
C ASN A 349 2.58 32.11 -3.43
N PHE A 350 3.90 31.91 -3.53
CA PHE A 350 4.61 30.80 -2.88
C PHE A 350 5.25 31.23 -1.54
N PRO A 351 5.21 30.38 -0.49
CA PRO A 351 4.41 29.16 -0.38
C PRO A 351 2.94 29.50 -0.13
N LYS A 352 2.05 28.56 -0.42
CA LYS A 352 0.60 28.73 -0.28
C LYS A 352 0.16 28.43 1.15
N ASN A 353 0.05 29.46 1.99
CA ASN A 353 -0.31 29.33 3.41
C ASN A 353 -1.58 28.49 3.63
N GLU A 354 -2.63 28.70 2.83
CA GLU A 354 -3.88 27.93 2.88
C GLU A 354 -3.67 26.40 2.88
N ILE A 355 -2.65 25.91 2.15
CA ILE A 355 -2.30 24.48 2.08
C ILE A 355 -1.48 24.05 3.31
N ILE A 356 -0.58 24.90 3.80
CA ILE A 356 0.22 24.67 5.01
C ILE A 356 -0.71 24.57 6.23
N ASP A 357 -1.57 25.56 6.42
CA ASP A 357 -2.47 25.68 7.56
C ASP A 357 -3.47 24.52 7.58
N MET A 358 -3.95 24.09 6.41
CA MET A 358 -4.78 22.90 6.26
C MET A 358 -4.04 21.61 6.66
N TYR A 359 -2.82 21.35 6.16
CA TYR A 359 -2.06 20.15 6.54
C TYR A 359 -1.58 20.17 8.00
N LEU A 360 -1.43 21.35 8.63
CA LEU A 360 -1.08 21.50 10.05
C LEU A 360 -2.29 21.56 10.99
N CYS A 361 -3.52 21.63 10.46
CA CYS A 361 -4.74 21.66 11.27
C CYS A 361 -4.98 20.29 11.94
N ASN A 362 -5.21 20.31 13.25
CA ASN A 362 -5.54 19.14 14.06
C ASN A 362 -7.02 19.13 14.51
N ASP A 363 -7.90 19.93 13.91
CA ASP A 363 -9.35 19.92 14.18
C ASP A 363 -10.13 19.45 12.93
N ASN A 364 -10.10 18.15 12.70
CA ASN A 364 -10.66 17.51 11.50
C ASN A 364 -11.96 16.75 11.75
N ALA A 365 -12.35 16.54 13.02
CA ALA A 365 -13.58 15.84 13.38
C ALA A 365 -14.79 16.80 13.39
N SER A 366 -15.95 16.37 12.86
CA SER A 366 -17.19 17.16 12.93
C SER A 366 -17.77 17.19 14.34
N ASP A 367 -17.67 16.06 15.04
CA ASP A 367 -18.12 15.81 16.42
C ASP A 367 -16.99 15.09 17.19
N GLY A 368 -17.06 15.05 18.53
CA GLY A 368 -16.04 14.37 19.35
C GLY A 368 -15.94 12.86 19.06
N PRO A 369 -14.74 12.24 19.13
CA PRO A 369 -14.51 10.86 18.68
C PRO A 369 -15.07 9.80 19.65
N HIS A 370 -16.40 9.63 19.66
CA HIS A 370 -17.09 8.59 20.41
C HIS A 370 -17.05 7.24 19.66
N ILE A 371 -15.90 6.59 19.69
CA ILE A 371 -15.66 5.32 18.98
C ILE A 371 -16.14 4.14 19.83
N VAL A 372 -17.25 3.52 19.44
CA VAL A 372 -17.79 2.31 20.07
C VAL A 372 -18.20 1.30 19.00
N TRP A 373 -17.82 0.04 19.19
CA TRP A 373 -18.23 -1.09 18.35
C TRP A 373 -19.50 -1.71 18.94
N GLY A 374 -20.56 -1.79 18.13
CA GLY A 374 -21.82 -2.42 18.46
C GLY A 374 -21.90 -3.88 18.01
N LYS A 375 -23.06 -4.51 18.24
CA LYS A 375 -23.38 -5.83 17.69
C LYS A 375 -24.10 -5.68 16.33
N PRO A 376 -23.80 -6.51 15.32
CA PRO A 376 -24.47 -6.46 14.03
C PRO A 376 -25.99 -6.63 14.13
N ASN A 377 -26.75 -5.79 13.42
CA ASN A 377 -28.20 -5.95 13.27
C ASN A 377 -28.51 -6.88 12.09
N ILE A 378 -28.45 -8.18 12.36
CA ILE A 378 -28.49 -9.24 11.34
C ILE A 378 -29.77 -9.22 10.49
N GLU A 379 -30.95 -8.98 11.09
CA GLU A 379 -32.20 -9.03 10.34
C GLU A 379 -32.35 -7.83 9.40
N MET A 380 -32.03 -6.61 9.86
CA MET A 380 -31.98 -5.45 8.95
C MET A 380 -30.89 -5.58 7.88
N LEU A 381 -29.74 -6.18 8.21
CA LEU A 381 -28.66 -6.45 7.26
C LEU A 381 -29.08 -7.45 6.17
N ILE A 382 -29.91 -8.44 6.50
CA ILE A 382 -30.50 -9.39 5.54
C ILE A 382 -31.41 -8.66 4.58
N ASP A 383 -32.33 -7.84 5.07
CA ASP A 383 -33.26 -7.08 4.22
C ASP A 383 -32.51 -6.10 3.31
N PHE A 384 -31.53 -5.38 3.86
CA PHE A 384 -30.65 -4.47 3.13
C PHE A 384 -29.89 -5.17 2.00
N LEU A 385 -29.25 -6.31 2.27
CA LEU A 385 -28.51 -7.07 1.26
C LEU A 385 -29.43 -7.82 0.28
N ASN A 386 -30.62 -8.25 0.68
CA ASN A 386 -31.60 -8.80 -0.24
C ASN A 386 -32.08 -7.72 -1.24
N PHE A 387 -32.34 -6.51 -0.77
CA PHE A 387 -32.74 -5.37 -1.61
C PHE A 387 -31.59 -4.90 -2.53
N HIS A 388 -30.42 -4.62 -1.98
CA HIS A 388 -29.30 -4.02 -2.73
C HIS A 388 -28.41 -5.01 -3.50
N GLN A 389 -28.30 -6.26 -3.05
CA GLN A 389 -27.42 -7.28 -3.63
C GLN A 389 -28.18 -8.50 -4.17
N HIS A 390 -29.48 -8.66 -3.87
CA HIS A 390 -30.26 -9.88 -4.16
C HIS A 390 -29.63 -11.15 -3.58
N TRP A 391 -29.06 -11.02 -2.37
CA TRP A 391 -28.56 -12.18 -1.63
C TRP A 391 -29.69 -12.85 -0.84
N GLU A 392 -29.71 -14.17 -0.89
CA GLU A 392 -30.63 -14.99 -0.11
C GLU A 392 -30.35 -14.83 1.40
N PRO A 393 -31.37 -14.78 2.28
CA PRO A 393 -31.18 -14.68 3.73
C PRO A 393 -30.27 -15.77 4.32
N ALA A 394 -30.28 -16.98 3.76
CA ALA A 394 -29.39 -18.06 4.17
C ALA A 394 -27.92 -17.79 3.77
N TYR A 395 -27.69 -17.14 2.62
CA TYR A 395 -26.34 -16.75 2.18
C TYR A 395 -25.77 -15.65 3.09
N VAL A 396 -26.56 -14.61 3.40
CA VAL A 396 -26.15 -13.53 4.30
C VAL A 396 -25.76 -14.08 5.68
N ARG A 397 -26.63 -14.90 6.31
CA ARG A 397 -26.34 -15.52 7.62
C ARG A 397 -25.08 -16.38 7.60
N ARG A 398 -24.85 -17.14 6.52
CA ARG A 398 -23.63 -17.93 6.35
C ARG A 398 -22.37 -17.06 6.25
N MET A 399 -22.41 -15.97 5.48
CA MET A 399 -21.24 -15.07 5.37
C MET A 399 -20.98 -14.23 6.61
N MET A 400 -22.02 -13.91 7.39
CA MET A 400 -21.89 -13.26 8.70
C MET A 400 -21.32 -14.17 9.80
N PHE A 401 -21.34 -15.48 9.60
CA PHE A 401 -20.99 -16.44 10.65
C PHE A 401 -19.58 -16.22 11.23
N PRO A 402 -18.49 -16.02 10.45
CA PRO A 402 -17.15 -15.80 11.01
C PRO A 402 -17.02 -14.52 11.86
N MET A 403 -17.76 -13.45 11.51
CA MET A 403 -17.82 -12.26 12.35
C MET A 403 -18.56 -12.55 13.66
N MET A 404 -19.70 -13.23 13.57
CA MET A 404 -20.53 -13.52 14.73
C MET A 404 -19.90 -14.54 15.69
N SER A 405 -19.17 -15.54 15.20
CA SER A 405 -18.37 -16.45 16.03
C SER A 405 -17.21 -15.73 16.71
N THR A 406 -16.52 -14.81 16.02
CA THR A 406 -15.49 -13.94 16.63
C THR A 406 -16.09 -13.04 17.73
N ILE A 407 -17.25 -12.41 17.50
CA ILE A 407 -17.95 -11.61 18.54
C ILE A 407 -18.33 -12.48 19.72
N PHE A 408 -18.94 -13.64 19.48
CA PHE A 408 -19.35 -14.58 20.52
C PHE A 408 -18.18 -15.06 21.38
N LEU A 409 -17.05 -15.41 20.75
CA LEU A 409 -15.84 -15.80 21.47
C LEU A 409 -15.24 -14.63 22.26
N ARG A 410 -15.30 -13.39 21.75
CA ARG A 410 -14.93 -12.18 22.53
C ARG A 410 -15.84 -12.01 23.76
N ASP A 411 -17.16 -12.06 23.57
CA ASP A 411 -18.15 -11.91 24.65
C ASP A 411 -17.99 -12.99 25.73
N MET A 412 -17.71 -14.23 25.34
CA MET A 412 -17.44 -15.35 26.27
C MET A 412 -16.17 -15.15 27.12
N THR A 413 -15.23 -14.29 26.72
CA THR A 413 -14.11 -13.93 27.62
C THR A 413 -14.51 -12.97 28.74
N THR A 414 -15.63 -12.25 28.59
CA THR A 414 -16.11 -11.24 29.54
C THR A 414 -17.32 -11.69 30.36
N THR A 415 -18.12 -12.62 29.84
CA THR A 415 -19.42 -13.02 30.41
C THR A 415 -19.48 -14.53 30.55
N THR A 416 -19.85 -15.02 31.73
CA THR A 416 -19.90 -16.46 32.06
C THR A 416 -21.27 -17.12 31.82
N GLU A 417 -22.18 -16.46 31.10
CA GLU A 417 -23.50 -17.02 30.75
C GLU A 417 -23.41 -17.86 29.48
N GLU A 418 -23.93 -19.09 29.52
CA GLU A 418 -24.02 -20.00 28.37
C GLU A 418 -25.04 -19.49 27.33
N THR A 419 -24.66 -18.45 26.60
CA THR A 419 -25.38 -18.01 25.41
C THR A 419 -25.09 -18.95 24.23
N MET A 420 -26.04 -19.07 23.30
CA MET A 420 -25.86 -19.79 22.04
C MET A 420 -25.57 -18.80 20.90
N LEU A 421 -24.64 -19.13 20.03
CA LEU A 421 -24.35 -18.37 18.81
C LEU A 421 -25.61 -18.38 17.91
N PHE A 422 -26.11 -17.19 17.55
CA PHE A 422 -27.42 -16.99 16.90
C PHE A 422 -28.63 -17.61 17.63
N GLY A 423 -28.52 -17.96 18.92
CA GLY A 423 -29.57 -18.72 19.63
C GLY A 423 -29.76 -20.15 19.12
N GLN A 424 -28.85 -20.65 18.28
CA GLN A 424 -29.02 -21.89 17.51
C GLN A 424 -27.77 -22.78 17.44
N TYR A 425 -26.58 -22.24 17.71
CA TYR A 425 -25.32 -22.97 17.62
C TYR A 425 -24.60 -22.98 18.96
N GLN A 426 -24.17 -24.17 19.38
CA GLN A 426 -23.32 -24.38 20.55
C GLN A 426 -21.88 -24.70 20.08
N PHE A 427 -20.89 -24.29 20.87
CA PHE A 427 -19.51 -24.77 20.71
C PHE A 427 -19.49 -26.28 20.99
N ASP A 428 -19.03 -27.09 20.03
CA ASP A 428 -18.98 -28.56 20.16
C ASP A 428 -17.58 -29.04 20.47
N SER A 429 -16.62 -28.70 19.59
CA SER A 429 -15.25 -29.19 19.67
C SER A 429 -14.29 -28.40 18.79
N ILE A 430 -12.99 -28.53 19.04
CA ILE A 430 -11.93 -28.11 18.11
C ILE A 430 -11.63 -29.31 17.22
N GLU A 431 -11.78 -29.14 15.90
CA GLU A 431 -11.61 -30.23 14.96
C GLU A 431 -10.12 -30.47 14.65
N ARG A 432 -9.41 -29.39 14.30
CA ARG A 432 -7.99 -29.43 13.89
C ARG A 432 -7.31 -28.07 14.07
N VAL A 433 -5.98 -28.08 14.11
CA VAL A 433 -5.17 -26.88 13.88
C VAL A 433 -4.96 -26.72 12.38
N LYS A 434 -5.24 -25.53 11.85
CA LYS A 434 -5.02 -25.14 10.45
C LYS A 434 -3.88 -24.13 10.38
N MET A 435 -2.90 -24.40 9.53
CA MET A 435 -1.88 -23.40 9.19
C MET A 435 -2.44 -22.50 8.10
N ARG A 436 -2.38 -21.18 8.30
CA ARG A 436 -2.75 -20.19 7.28
C ARG A 436 -1.74 -19.06 7.26
N TYR A 437 -1.08 -18.87 6.11
CA TYR A 437 -0.07 -17.82 5.91
C TYR A 437 1.06 -17.78 6.95
N GLY A 438 1.42 -18.96 7.51
CA GLY A 438 2.44 -19.09 8.57
C GLY A 438 1.88 -19.07 10.00
N TYR A 439 0.61 -18.75 10.19
CA TYR A 439 -0.05 -18.62 11.50
C TYR A 439 -0.97 -19.82 11.79
N GLN A 440 -1.20 -20.10 13.07
CA GLN A 440 -2.02 -21.22 13.53
C GLN A 440 -3.43 -20.75 13.93
N PHE A 441 -4.44 -21.44 13.41
CA PHE A 441 -5.85 -21.22 13.71
C PHE A 441 -6.46 -22.54 14.20
N PHE A 442 -7.46 -22.46 15.09
CA PHE A 442 -8.31 -23.59 15.39
C PHE A 442 -9.48 -23.61 14.41
N VAL A 443 -9.74 -24.78 13.80
CA VAL A 443 -11.01 -25.03 13.11
C VAL A 443 -12.02 -25.43 14.19
N VAL A 444 -12.93 -24.52 14.51
CA VAL A 444 -13.96 -24.72 15.53
C VAL A 444 -15.21 -25.32 14.91
N LYS A 445 -15.72 -26.39 15.52
CA LYS A 445 -16.94 -27.07 15.14
C LYS A 445 -18.11 -26.52 15.96
N TRP A 446 -19.09 -25.95 15.27
CA TRP A 446 -20.32 -25.42 15.86
C TRP A 446 -21.48 -26.37 15.58
N LYS A 447 -22.18 -26.83 16.61
CA LYS A 447 -23.31 -27.76 16.50
C LYS A 447 -24.63 -27.03 16.52
N HIS A 448 -25.52 -27.32 15.58
CA HIS A 448 -26.88 -26.80 15.58
C HIS A 448 -27.73 -27.46 16.69
N ALA A 449 -28.44 -26.65 17.47
CA ALA A 449 -29.27 -27.06 18.60
C ALA A 449 -30.71 -27.50 18.21
N GLY A 450 -31.01 -27.53 16.91
CA GLY A 450 -32.34 -27.89 16.40
C GLY A 450 -32.64 -29.39 16.50
N VAL A 451 -33.79 -29.71 17.09
CA VAL A 451 -34.45 -31.02 16.94
C VAL A 451 -34.72 -31.29 15.45
N ASN A 452 -34.66 -32.56 15.03
CA ASN A 452 -34.92 -33.04 13.66
C ASN A 452 -36.17 -32.42 13.01
N ILE A 453 -36.00 -31.30 12.29
CA ILE A 453 -36.99 -30.77 11.35
C ILE A 453 -36.45 -30.99 9.94
N SER A 454 -37.10 -31.92 9.23
CA SER A 454 -36.82 -32.26 7.84
C SER A 454 -37.23 -31.11 6.88
N CYS A 455 -36.51 -30.00 6.92
CA CYS A 455 -36.53 -29.02 5.84
C CYS A 455 -35.76 -29.59 4.64
N LYS A 456 -36.49 -30.27 3.75
CA LYS A 456 -36.01 -30.61 2.41
C LYS A 456 -35.82 -29.32 1.61
N VAL A 457 -34.61 -28.77 1.63
CA VAL A 457 -34.19 -27.78 0.64
C VAL A 457 -33.98 -28.53 -0.68
N PRO A 458 -34.64 -28.14 -1.79
CA PRO A 458 -34.33 -28.73 -3.08
C PRO A 458 -32.92 -28.33 -3.50
N LEU A 459 -32.00 -29.30 -3.60
CA LEU A 459 -30.79 -29.10 -4.40
C LEU A 459 -31.24 -28.88 -5.85
N LYS A 460 -31.19 -27.62 -6.31
CA LYS A 460 -30.91 -27.36 -7.71
C LYS A 460 -29.40 -27.33 -7.85
N GLU A 461 -28.84 -28.46 -8.27
CA GLU A 461 -27.55 -28.47 -8.94
C GLU A 461 -27.66 -27.58 -10.19
N SER A 462 -27.19 -26.34 -10.08
CA SER A 462 -26.92 -25.52 -11.26
C SER A 462 -25.59 -25.99 -11.83
N SER A 463 -25.66 -26.99 -12.70
CA SER A 463 -24.53 -27.50 -13.48
C SER A 463 -24.02 -26.41 -14.44
N VAL A 464 -23.18 -25.50 -13.94
CA VAL A 464 -22.29 -24.71 -14.78
C VAL A 464 -21.11 -25.62 -15.10
N GLN A 465 -21.00 -26.03 -16.37
CA GLN A 465 -19.95 -26.93 -16.83
C GLN A 465 -18.57 -26.33 -16.54
N GLN A 466 -17.79 -27.06 -15.75
CA GLN A 466 -16.41 -26.71 -15.43
C GLN A 466 -15.49 -27.34 -16.48
N ASP A 467 -15.62 -26.86 -17.72
CA ASP A 467 -14.86 -27.36 -18.86
C ASP A 467 -13.44 -26.78 -18.90
N ALA A 468 -12.47 -27.68 -19.12
CA ALA A 468 -11.05 -27.44 -19.38
C ALA A 468 -10.25 -26.69 -18.30
N ILE A 469 -9.68 -27.47 -17.37
CA ILE A 469 -8.43 -27.09 -16.70
C ILE A 469 -7.34 -27.01 -17.76
N ILE A 470 -6.96 -25.79 -18.13
CA ILE A 470 -5.66 -25.47 -18.72
C ILE A 470 -4.84 -24.85 -17.59
N GLU A 471 -3.67 -25.41 -17.32
CA GLU A 471 -2.70 -24.82 -16.38
C GLU A 471 -2.25 -23.45 -16.91
N LEU A 472 -2.80 -22.36 -16.39
CA LEU A 472 -2.30 -21.02 -16.67
C LEU A 472 -2.58 -20.00 -15.55
N ASP A 473 -1.55 -19.84 -14.71
CA ASP A 473 -1.19 -18.68 -13.89
C ASP A 473 -2.16 -18.16 -12.79
N GLU A 474 -1.60 -17.49 -11.78
CA GLU A 474 -2.32 -17.06 -10.57
C GLU A 474 -3.36 -15.96 -10.87
N THR A 475 -4.64 -16.34 -11.04
CA THR A 475 -5.74 -15.36 -11.13
C THR A 475 -6.02 -14.74 -9.77
N VAL A 476 -5.73 -13.44 -9.64
CA VAL A 476 -6.08 -12.63 -8.47
C VAL A 476 -7.60 -12.64 -8.27
N ASP A 477 -8.05 -13.05 -7.07
CA ASP A 477 -9.45 -12.93 -6.69
C ASP A 477 -9.82 -11.45 -6.44
N LEU A 478 -10.47 -10.85 -7.44
CA LEU A 478 -10.89 -9.45 -7.42
C LEU A 478 -12.19 -9.21 -6.62
N LEU A 479 -12.83 -10.25 -6.08
CA LEU A 479 -14.10 -10.12 -5.35
C LEU A 479 -13.92 -10.05 -3.83
N ASP A 480 -12.69 -10.23 -3.32
CA ASP A 480 -12.33 -10.25 -1.89
C ASP A 480 -13.24 -11.19 -1.06
N ASP A 481 -13.78 -12.24 -1.68
CA ASP A 481 -14.80 -13.12 -1.11
C ASP A 481 -14.25 -13.82 0.16
N CYS A 482 -15.03 -13.83 1.24
CA CYS A 482 -14.67 -14.61 2.43
C CYS A 482 -14.66 -16.11 2.13
N ASP A 483 -13.80 -16.88 2.83
CA ASP A 483 -13.92 -18.33 2.84
C ASP A 483 -15.32 -18.73 3.31
N VAL A 484 -16.03 -19.48 2.47
CA VAL A 484 -17.39 -19.90 2.77
C VAL A 484 -17.33 -20.92 3.91
N PRO A 485 -18.00 -20.69 5.05
CA PRO A 485 -18.04 -21.68 6.13
C PRO A 485 -18.60 -23.03 5.63
N GLU A 486 -17.82 -24.08 5.84
CA GLU A 486 -18.18 -25.44 5.44
C GLU A 486 -19.31 -25.96 6.32
N ILE A 487 -20.35 -26.53 5.69
CA ILE A 487 -21.45 -27.21 6.37
C ILE A 487 -21.18 -28.71 6.29
N HIS A 488 -21.15 -29.37 7.44
CA HIS A 488 -20.95 -30.82 7.56
C HIS A 488 -22.18 -31.45 8.20
N GLU A 489 -22.76 -32.46 7.55
CA GLU A 489 -23.82 -33.29 8.14
C GLU A 489 -23.20 -34.63 8.59
N ASP A 490 -23.24 -34.89 9.90
CA ASP A 490 -22.74 -36.13 10.50
C ASP A 490 -23.77 -36.64 11.52
N SER A 491 -24.14 -37.92 11.38
CA SER A 491 -25.01 -38.63 12.32
C SER A 491 -26.35 -37.94 12.61
N GLY A 492 -26.88 -37.20 11.63
CA GLY A 492 -28.13 -36.44 11.75
C GLY A 492 -27.99 -35.06 12.40
N CYS A 493 -26.79 -34.67 12.86
CA CYS A 493 -26.50 -33.33 13.36
C CYS A 493 -25.89 -32.47 12.24
N ARG A 494 -26.31 -31.19 12.19
CA ARG A 494 -25.68 -30.17 11.33
C ARG A 494 -24.59 -29.46 12.09
N PHE A 495 -23.41 -29.41 11.46
CA PHE A 495 -22.26 -28.69 11.95
C PHE A 495 -21.82 -27.62 10.96
N LEU A 496 -21.22 -26.56 11.47
CA LEU A 496 -20.64 -25.48 10.69
C LEU A 496 -19.23 -25.19 11.22
N LEU A 497 -18.26 -25.01 10.33
CA LEU A 497 -16.85 -24.81 10.67
C LEU A 497 -16.41 -23.35 10.52
N THR A 498 -15.63 -22.83 11.47
CA THR A 498 -14.94 -21.54 11.34
C THR A 498 -13.45 -21.63 11.64
N ASP A 499 -12.64 -20.81 10.94
CA ASP A 499 -11.23 -20.59 11.24
C ASP A 499 -11.13 -19.52 12.35
N GLU A 500 -10.81 -19.92 13.59
CA GLU A 500 -10.72 -19.03 14.75
C GLU A 500 -9.27 -18.86 15.26
N ASN A 501 -8.96 -17.68 15.81
CA ASN A 501 -7.67 -17.42 16.45
C ASN A 501 -7.54 -18.23 17.76
N MET A 502 -6.37 -18.83 17.96
CA MET A 502 -6.12 -19.74 19.07
C MET A 502 -6.22 -19.09 20.45
N ASP A 503 -5.75 -17.85 20.60
CA ASP A 503 -5.79 -17.13 21.89
C ASP A 503 -7.23 -16.82 22.30
N LEU A 504 -8.06 -16.43 21.33
CA LEU A 504 -9.48 -16.14 21.52
C LEU A 504 -10.25 -17.38 22.00
N VAL A 505 -10.05 -18.52 21.35
CA VAL A 505 -10.66 -19.81 21.74
C VAL A 505 -10.08 -20.30 23.08
N GLY A 506 -8.78 -20.09 23.32
CA GLY A 506 -8.11 -20.44 24.57
C GLY A 506 -8.62 -19.63 25.77
N ALA A 507 -8.98 -18.36 25.56
CA ALA A 507 -9.59 -17.52 26.58
C ALA A 507 -11.06 -17.88 26.84
N ALA A 508 -11.85 -18.14 25.79
CA ALA A 508 -13.28 -18.46 25.92
C ALA A 508 -13.53 -19.90 26.41
N PHE A 509 -12.80 -20.90 25.89
CA PHE A 509 -13.01 -22.32 26.18
C PHE A 509 -11.70 -23.05 26.59
N PRO A 510 -11.05 -22.64 27.70
CA PRO A 510 -9.75 -23.19 28.12
C PRO A 510 -9.77 -24.68 28.45
N ALA A 511 -10.90 -25.23 28.88
CA ALA A 511 -11.05 -26.67 29.13
C ALA A 511 -11.07 -27.49 27.83
N GLU A 512 -11.70 -26.97 26.78
CA GLU A 512 -11.82 -27.60 25.47
C GLU A 512 -10.48 -27.62 24.73
N VAL A 513 -9.73 -26.51 24.78
CA VAL A 513 -8.34 -26.48 24.26
C VAL A 513 -7.46 -27.51 24.96
N LYS A 514 -7.59 -27.68 26.28
CA LYS A 514 -6.85 -28.74 27.02
C LYS A 514 -7.25 -30.14 26.57
N ARG A 515 -8.56 -30.42 26.40
CA ARG A 515 -9.07 -31.71 25.93
C ARG A 515 -8.54 -32.03 24.52
N PHE A 516 -8.61 -31.07 23.60
CA PHE A 516 -8.09 -31.19 22.24
C PHE A 516 -6.61 -31.59 22.23
N TRP A 517 -5.75 -30.88 22.98
CA TRP A 517 -4.32 -31.20 23.02
C TRP A 517 -4.01 -32.55 23.65
N GLN A 518 -4.76 -32.96 24.69
CA GLN A 518 -4.65 -34.29 25.28
C GLN A 518 -5.00 -35.40 24.26
N GLU A 519 -6.06 -35.22 23.48
CA GLU A 519 -6.42 -36.15 22.42
C GLU A 519 -5.37 -36.23 21.30
N GLN A 520 -4.82 -35.09 20.87
CA GLN A 520 -3.78 -35.06 19.84
C GLN A 520 -2.51 -35.78 20.31
N GLU A 521 -2.11 -35.59 21.57
CA GLU A 521 -0.98 -36.30 22.18
C GLU A 521 -1.26 -37.81 22.29
N LEU A 522 -2.48 -38.20 22.66
CA LEU A 522 -2.87 -39.62 22.76
C LEU A 522 -2.95 -40.29 21.38
N LYS A 523 -3.39 -39.56 20.33
CA LYS A 523 -3.33 -39.98 18.92
C LYS A 523 -1.88 -40.15 18.44
N ARG A 524 -0.99 -39.20 18.76
CA ARG A 524 0.46 -39.29 18.46
C ARG A 524 1.12 -40.50 19.13
N ARG A 525 0.83 -40.74 20.41
CA ARG A 525 1.31 -41.92 21.14
C ARG A 525 0.84 -43.22 20.49
N LYS A 526 -0.47 -43.37 20.23
CA LYS A 526 -1.01 -44.55 19.53
C LYS A 526 -0.32 -44.81 18.18
N ASN A 527 -0.08 -43.77 17.39
CA ASN A 527 0.61 -43.87 16.09
C ASN A 527 2.11 -44.20 16.23
N SER A 528 2.77 -43.84 17.34
CA SER A 528 4.13 -44.29 17.65
C SER A 528 4.19 -45.75 18.13
N THR A 529 3.16 -46.21 18.86
CA THR A 529 3.07 -47.60 19.34
C THR A 529 2.72 -48.56 18.21
N SER A 530 1.85 -48.19 17.26
CA SER A 530 1.57 -49.03 16.08
C SER A 530 2.81 -49.20 15.20
N ARG A 531 3.56 -48.11 14.96
CA ARG A 531 4.85 -48.16 14.22
C ARG A 531 5.94 -49.00 14.91
N SER A 532 5.85 -49.24 16.21
CA SER A 532 6.77 -50.13 16.92
C SER A 532 6.27 -51.59 16.97
N GLN A 533 4.95 -51.82 16.93
CA GLN A 533 4.37 -53.17 16.85
C GLN A 533 4.39 -53.79 15.45
N GLU A 534 4.49 -53.00 14.37
CA GLU A 534 4.64 -53.52 13.00
C GLU A 534 6.04 -54.14 12.73
N ASN A 535 7.04 -53.90 13.58
CA ASN A 535 8.41 -54.39 13.40
C ASN A 535 8.70 -55.77 14.04
N GLU A 536 7.74 -56.43 14.70
CA GLU A 536 7.95 -57.72 15.40
C GLU A 536 7.20 -58.92 14.77
N LYS A 537 6.94 -58.93 13.46
CA LYS A 537 6.46 -60.14 12.76
C LYS A 537 7.25 -60.48 11.49
N SER A 538 7.79 -61.69 11.49
CA SER A 538 8.58 -62.30 10.41
C SER A 538 7.70 -62.84 9.25
N PRO A 539 8.27 -63.11 8.05
CA PRO A 539 7.54 -62.93 6.79
C PRO A 539 7.07 -64.21 6.07
N SER A 540 5.93 -64.14 5.36
CA SER A 540 5.59 -64.93 4.15
C SER A 540 4.35 -64.28 3.45
N PRO A 541 3.96 -64.59 2.18
CA PRO A 541 4.09 -63.58 1.13
C PRO A 541 2.83 -63.22 0.30
N ASN A 542 2.92 -62.05 -0.37
CA ASN A 542 2.05 -61.47 -1.41
C ASN A 542 0.67 -60.94 -0.93
N SER A 543 0.18 -59.78 -1.38
CA SER A 543 0.50 -59.02 -2.61
C SER A 543 0.60 -57.49 -2.43
N ARG A 544 1.32 -56.85 -3.38
CA ARG A 544 1.48 -55.41 -3.72
C ARG A 544 0.46 -54.44 -3.07
N SER A 545 0.84 -53.30 -2.52
CA SER A 545 1.64 -52.26 -3.20
C SER A 545 2.39 -51.33 -2.23
N ILE A 546 3.59 -50.87 -2.61
CA ILE A 546 4.42 -49.95 -1.84
C ILE A 546 4.55 -48.63 -2.60
N GLN A 547 4.28 -47.51 -1.94
CA GLN A 547 4.76 -46.20 -2.36
C GLN A 547 5.22 -45.46 -1.10
N LEU A 548 6.55 -45.37 -0.93
CA LEU A 548 7.18 -44.74 0.24
C LEU A 548 7.51 -43.27 -0.01
N ASN A 549 7.63 -42.54 1.09
CA ASN A 549 7.76 -41.09 1.13
C ASN A 549 9.05 -40.57 0.46
N ILE A 550 8.96 -39.36 -0.07
CA ILE A 550 10.06 -38.66 -0.72
C ILE A 550 10.89 -37.93 0.36
N THR A 551 12.18 -38.25 0.49
CA THR A 551 13.31 -37.34 0.87
C THR A 551 14.59 -38.14 1.16
N GLU A 552 15.38 -38.40 0.11
CA GLU A 552 16.84 -38.46 0.20
C GLU A 552 17.43 -38.35 -1.22
N PHE A 553 18.73 -38.02 -1.34
CA PHE A 553 19.49 -37.78 -2.58
C PHE A 553 19.28 -36.45 -3.34
N TYR A 554 20.02 -35.43 -2.89
CA TYR A 554 20.93 -34.68 -3.76
C TYR A 554 22.35 -35.24 -3.53
N PRO A 555 23.25 -35.34 -4.54
CA PRO A 555 23.82 -34.12 -5.15
C PRO A 555 23.97 -34.14 -6.67
N SER A 556 24.18 -32.93 -7.20
CA SER A 556 24.45 -32.62 -8.62
C SER A 556 25.76 -33.22 -9.14
N THR A 557 25.85 -33.55 -10.44
CA THR A 557 26.96 -33.04 -11.29
C THR A 557 26.72 -33.19 -12.80
N LYS A 558 27.45 -32.35 -13.56
CA LYS A 558 27.52 -32.21 -15.03
C LYS A 558 28.06 -33.47 -15.72
N VAL A 559 27.87 -33.60 -17.06
CA VAL A 559 28.97 -33.55 -18.07
C VAL A 559 28.48 -33.66 -19.54
N LYS A 560 29.30 -33.07 -20.43
CA LYS A 560 29.35 -32.97 -21.92
C LYS A 560 29.12 -34.32 -22.66
N HIS A 561 28.84 -34.42 -23.97
CA HIS A 561 29.54 -33.88 -25.18
C HIS A 561 28.67 -34.06 -26.46
N ARG A 562 28.47 -33.06 -27.35
CA ARG A 562 29.21 -32.62 -28.58
C ARG A 562 28.88 -33.31 -29.94
N GLN A 563 28.54 -32.43 -30.92
CA GLN A 563 28.75 -32.54 -32.40
C GLN A 563 27.93 -33.61 -33.15
N SER A 564 27.50 -33.47 -34.41
CA SER A 564 27.93 -32.69 -35.61
C SER A 564 26.76 -32.49 -36.61
N LYS A 565 26.76 -31.72 -37.73
CA LYS A 565 27.50 -30.55 -38.32
C LYS A 565 26.90 -30.34 -39.76
N GLN A 566 27.08 -29.16 -40.40
CA GLN A 566 26.59 -28.77 -41.77
C GLN A 566 25.08 -28.45 -41.81
N GLY A 567 24.51 -27.54 -42.62
CA GLY A 567 24.96 -26.55 -43.64
C GLY A 567 23.67 -26.10 -44.39
N GLY A 568 23.48 -24.97 -45.09
CA GLY A 568 24.27 -23.81 -45.52
C GLY A 568 23.40 -23.01 -46.55
N GLY A 569 23.75 -21.74 -46.83
CA GLY A 569 23.05 -20.87 -47.81
C GLY A 569 21.65 -20.39 -47.41
N GLU A 570 21.01 -19.39 -48.02
CA GLU A 570 21.38 -18.18 -48.77
C GLU A 570 20.04 -17.65 -49.34
N SER A 571 19.83 -16.32 -49.42
CA SER A 571 18.85 -15.68 -50.33
C SER A 571 17.34 -16.01 -50.16
N SER A 572 16.36 -15.19 -50.60
CA SER A 572 16.35 -13.79 -51.04
C SER A 572 14.92 -13.25 -51.20
N LYS A 573 14.72 -11.96 -50.86
CA LYS A 573 13.95 -10.93 -51.61
C LYS A 573 12.41 -11.05 -51.85
N ILE A 574 11.83 -9.85 -52.04
CA ILE A 574 10.60 -9.48 -52.79
C ILE A 574 9.24 -9.76 -52.12
N ALA A 575 8.19 -8.93 -52.28
CA ALA A 575 8.08 -7.45 -52.41
C ALA A 575 6.59 -7.02 -52.32
N ASP A 576 6.36 -5.77 -51.88
CA ASP A 576 5.41 -4.77 -52.42
C ASP A 576 3.87 -4.97 -52.52
N SER A 577 3.24 -3.81 -52.82
CA SER A 577 1.82 -3.46 -53.00
C SER A 577 1.05 -3.18 -51.70
N GLN A 578 0.66 -1.94 -51.35
CA GLN A 578 0.03 -0.78 -52.03
C GLN A 578 -1.50 -0.84 -52.18
N GLY A 579 -2.16 0.29 -51.87
CA GLY A 579 -3.57 0.58 -52.14
C GLY A 579 -4.53 0.16 -51.00
N ASN A 580 -5.64 0.88 -50.73
CA ASN A 580 -6.15 2.08 -51.41
C ASN A 580 -7.01 2.95 -50.47
N GLU A 581 -7.39 4.13 -50.96
CA GLU A 581 -8.03 5.23 -50.23
C GLU A 581 -9.51 5.03 -49.87
N GLY A 582 -9.96 5.74 -48.83
CA GLY A 582 -11.08 6.68 -49.01
C GLY A 582 -12.48 6.29 -48.51
N SER A 583 -12.98 7.05 -47.52
CA SER A 583 -14.26 7.79 -47.69
C SER A 583 -14.44 8.88 -46.62
N LYS A 584 -14.94 10.05 -47.05
CA LYS A 584 -15.32 11.17 -46.19
C LYS A 584 -16.80 11.07 -45.84
N MET A 585 -17.18 11.36 -44.59
CA MET A 585 -18.57 11.73 -44.28
C MET A 585 -18.65 13.00 -43.42
N LYS A 586 -19.18 14.09 -44.01
CA LYS A 586 -19.46 15.35 -43.31
C LYS A 586 -20.70 15.21 -42.43
N ARG A 587 -20.68 15.70 -41.18
CA ARG A 587 -21.89 16.20 -40.50
C ARG A 587 -21.66 17.50 -39.74
N LYS A 588 -22.31 18.54 -40.27
CA LYS A 588 -22.85 19.79 -39.70
C LYS A 588 -22.30 20.30 -38.36
N MET A 589 -21.87 21.57 -38.39
CA MET A 589 -21.76 22.42 -37.20
C MET A 589 -23.13 22.70 -36.58
N SER A 590 -23.15 22.84 -35.26
CA SER A 590 -24.19 23.54 -34.49
C SER A 590 -23.50 24.43 -33.44
N SER A 591 -24.18 25.50 -33.05
CA SER A 591 -23.71 26.63 -32.23
C SER A 591 -22.92 26.27 -30.94
N PRO A 592 -22.10 27.22 -30.43
CA PRO A 592 -21.53 27.12 -29.08
C PRO A 592 -22.62 27.15 -27.99
N ASP A 593 -22.19 27.04 -26.73
CA ASP A 593 -23.03 27.09 -25.53
C ASP A 593 -24.02 25.93 -25.31
N LYS A 594 -23.44 24.74 -25.02
CA LYS A 594 -23.77 23.92 -23.83
C LYS A 594 -22.96 22.62 -23.82
N ILE A 595 -22.24 22.37 -22.73
CA ILE A 595 -21.51 21.10 -22.49
C ILE A 595 -22.51 19.92 -22.61
N PRO A 596 -22.23 18.90 -23.45
CA PRO A 596 -23.11 17.75 -23.65
C PRO A 596 -23.40 17.01 -22.33
N LYS A 597 -24.62 16.49 -22.17
CA LYS A 597 -25.03 15.75 -20.95
C LYS A 597 -24.14 14.52 -20.68
N SER A 598 -23.54 13.92 -21.70
CA SER A 598 -22.56 12.83 -21.57
C SER A 598 -21.23 13.26 -20.95
N VAL A 599 -20.73 14.45 -21.30
CA VAL A 599 -19.52 15.05 -20.71
C VAL A 599 -19.79 15.49 -19.27
N ARG A 600 -20.98 16.05 -19.02
CA ARG A 600 -21.43 16.40 -17.65
C ARG A 600 -21.58 15.20 -16.72
N ARG A 601 -21.81 13.99 -17.26
CA ARG A 601 -21.81 12.74 -16.47
C ARG A 601 -20.40 12.20 -16.19
N ARG A 602 -19.39 12.51 -17.01
CA ARG A 602 -18.01 12.03 -16.80
C ARG A 602 -17.20 12.94 -15.86
N LEU A 603 -17.53 14.23 -15.79
CA LEU A 603 -17.03 15.22 -14.81
C LEU A 603 -17.21 14.84 -13.31
N LEU A 604 -17.71 13.63 -13.02
CA LEU A 604 -18.30 13.24 -11.75
C LEU A 604 -17.84 11.85 -11.24
N PHE A 605 -16.99 11.11 -11.98
CA PHE A 605 -16.58 9.74 -11.62
C PHE A 605 -15.06 9.51 -11.56
N ASP A 606 -14.24 10.52 -11.85
CA ASP A 606 -12.76 10.48 -11.76
C ASP A 606 -12.22 11.68 -10.94
#